data_AF-A0A4R8FVX4-F1
#
_entry.id   AF-A0A4R8FVX4-F1
#
_cell.length_a   1.000
_cell.length_b   1.000
_cell.length_c   1.000
_cell.angle_alpha   90.00
_cell.angle_beta   90.00
_cell.angle_gamma   90.00
#
_symmetry.space_group_name_H-M   'P 1'
#
loop_
_entity.id
_entity.type
_entity.pdbx_description
1 polymer ?
#
loop_
_entity_poly.entity_id
_entity_poly.type
_entity_poly.pdbx_seq_one_letter_code
_entity_poly.pdbx_strand_id
1 'polypeptide(L)' 'MHDLPSRQMQSKPLLSFIVPVLNEASTIQACLTALLPLWICGVEIVVVDGGSDDDTVALARPWRLGYCRASEAGPDR' A
#
# COMPACT_ATOMS: atom_id res chain seq x y z
N MET A 1 12.92 -15.83 20.31
CA MET A 1 11.47 -15.74 20.06
C MET A 1 11.05 -14.33 20.43
N HIS A 2 11.05 -13.41 19.46
CA HIS A 2 10.55 -12.06 19.70
C HIS A 2 9.06 -12.06 19.37
N ASP A 3 8.22 -11.86 20.38
CA ASP A 3 6.80 -11.59 20.22
C ASP A 3 6.64 -10.38 19.29
N LEU A 4 6.03 -10.60 18.13
CA LEU A 4 5.48 -9.52 17.34
C LEU A 4 4.24 -9.02 18.09
N PRO A 5 4.10 -7.72 18.37
CA PRO A 5 2.97 -7.23 19.13
C PRO A 5 1.68 -7.56 18.37
N SER A 6 0.83 -8.37 19.00
CA SER A 6 -0.54 -8.63 18.59
C SER A 6 -1.26 -7.30 18.49
N ARG A 7 -1.43 -6.76 17.28
CA ARG A 7 -2.25 -5.56 17.05
C ARG A 7 -3.71 -5.93 17.17
N GLN A 8 -4.18 -6.16 18.39
CA GLN A 8 -5.60 -6.11 18.71
C GLN A 8 -5.93 -4.71 19.22
N MET A 9 -6.18 -3.78 18.30
CA MET A 9 -6.88 -2.52 18.56
C MET A 9 -7.56 -2.09 17.27
N GLN A 10 -8.86 -2.37 17.16
CA GLN A 10 -9.77 -1.90 16.12
C GLN A 10 -10.02 -0.37 16.28
N SER A 11 -8.98 0.43 16.51
CA SER A 11 -9.05 1.89 16.50
C SER A 11 -8.77 2.37 15.08
N LYS A 12 -9.64 3.22 14.52
CA LYS A 12 -9.38 3.90 13.25
C LYS A 12 -7.97 4.50 13.25
N PRO A 13 -7.23 4.41 12.13
CA PRO A 13 -5.93 5.07 12.03
C PRO A 13 -6.11 6.57 12.29
N LEU A 14 -5.17 7.15 13.05
CA LEU A 14 -5.14 8.60 13.27
C LEU A 14 -4.83 9.37 11.97
N LEU A 15 -4.12 8.71 11.05
CA LEU A 15 -3.71 9.24 9.76
C LEU A 15 -3.62 8.09 8.74
N SER A 16 -4.18 8.32 7.56
CA SER A 16 -4.07 7.43 6.40
C SER A 16 -3.38 8.17 5.26
N PHE A 17 -2.37 7.54 4.66
CA PHE A 17 -1.71 7.99 3.44
C PHE A 17 -2.19 7.16 2.25
N ILE A 18 -2.77 7.83 1.27
CA ILE A 18 -3.19 7.24 0.01
C ILE A 18 -2.07 7.46 -1.01
N VAL A 19 -1.54 6.36 -1.56
CA VAL A 19 -0.46 6.37 -2.56
C VAL A 19 -1.04 5.88 -3.89
N PRO A 20 -1.47 6.79 -4.79
CA PRO A 20 -1.90 6.39 -6.13
C PRO A 20 -0.70 5.95 -6.96
N VAL A 21 -0.84 4.85 -7.70
CA VAL A 21 0.22 4.30 -8.55
C VAL A 21 -0.34 3.88 -9.91
N LEU A 22 0.44 4.03 -10.96
CA LEU A 22 0.17 3.54 -12.31
C LEU A 22 1.51 3.33 -13.02
N ASN A 23 1.88 2.07 -13.30
CA ASN A 23 3.10 1.72 -14.01
C ASN A 23 4.40 2.26 -13.36
N GLU A 24 4.50 2.06 -12.04
CA GLU A 24 5.58 2.51 -11.17
C GLU A 24 6.53 1.36 -10.75
N ALA A 25 6.67 0.30 -11.53
CA ALA A 25 7.47 -0.87 -11.15
C ALA A 25 8.93 -0.51 -10.77
N SER A 26 9.49 0.53 -11.40
CA SER A 26 10.85 0.98 -11.14
C SER A 26 11.03 1.75 -9.83
N THR A 27 9.96 2.33 -9.27
CA THR A 27 10.04 3.25 -8.12
C THR A 27 9.29 2.74 -6.89
N ILE A 28 8.30 1.86 -7.07
CA ILE A 28 7.35 1.48 -6.02
C ILE A 28 8.03 0.87 -4.78
N GLN A 29 9.06 0.04 -4.97
CA GLN A 29 9.78 -0.54 -3.84
C GLN A 29 10.54 0.49 -3.01
N ALA A 30 11.20 1.45 -3.68
CA ALA A 30 11.91 2.53 -2.99
C ALA A 30 10.94 3.44 -2.24
N CYS A 31 9.80 3.77 -2.86
CA CYS A 31 8.73 4.52 -2.23
C CYS A 31 8.21 3.83 -0.95
N LEU A 32 7.82 2.56 -1.06
CA LEU A 32 7.29 1.81 0.09
C LEU A 32 8.34 1.60 1.19
N THR A 33 9.62 1.43 0.83
CA THR A 33 10.73 1.40 1.79
C THR A 33 10.78 2.69 2.61
N ALA A 34 10.68 3.84 1.95
CA ALA A 34 10.75 5.14 2.61
C ALA A 34 9.55 5.40 3.54
N LEU A 35 8.42 4.75 3.31
CA LEU A 35 7.21 4.89 4.12
C LEU A 35 7.14 3.92 5.32
N LEU A 36 7.99 2.88 5.37
CA LEU A 36 8.02 1.91 6.48
C LEU A 36 8.09 2.55 7.87
N PRO A 37 8.92 3.58 8.13
CA PRO A 37 8.99 4.20 9.45
C PRO A 37 7.65 4.79 9.89
N LEU A 38 6.86 5.33 8.96
CA LEU A 38 5.54 5.90 9.26
C LEU A 38 4.54 4.80 9.61
N TRP A 39 4.59 3.67 8.89
CA TRP A 39 3.76 2.51 9.19
C TRP A 39 4.05 1.94 10.59
N ILE A 40 5.33 1.85 10.97
CA ILE A 40 5.76 1.43 12.31
C ILE A 40 5.20 2.38 13.38
N CYS A 41 5.10 3.68 13.09
CA CYS A 41 4.49 4.68 13.97
C CYS A 41 2.95 4.62 14.00
N GLY A 42 2.31 3.68 13.29
CA GLY A 42 0.86 3.46 13.33
C GLY A 42 0.06 4.19 12.24
N VAL A 43 0.73 4.80 11.24
CA VAL A 43 0.07 5.37 10.06
C VAL A 43 -0.43 4.24 9.17
N GLU A 44 -1.67 4.36 8.67
CA GLU A 44 -2.16 3.48 7.63
C GLU A 44 -1.64 3.95 6.27
N ILE A 45 -1.10 3.02 5.49
CA ILE A 45 -0.71 3.29 4.11
C ILE A 45 -1.60 2.43 3.23
N VAL A 46 -2.28 3.09 2.29
CA VAL A 46 -3.14 2.46 1.29
C VAL A 46 -2.58 2.78 -0.08
N VAL A 47 -2.08 1.75 -0.78
CA VAL A 47 -1.69 1.88 -2.19
C VAL A 47 -2.93 1.68 -3.05
N VAL A 48 -3.18 2.62 -3.97
CA VAL A 48 -4.30 2.57 -4.91
C VAL A 48 -3.75 2.46 -6.33
N ASP A 49 -3.89 1.30 -6.93
CA ASP A 49 -3.45 1.06 -8.30
C ASP A 49 -4.50 1.50 -9.32
N GLY A 50 -4.08 2.30 -10.29
CA GLY A 50 -4.92 2.86 -11.36
C GLY A 50 -5.13 1.95 -12.57
N GLY A 51 -4.74 0.68 -12.51
CA GLY A 51 -4.78 -0.25 -13.64
C GLY A 51 -3.40 -0.44 -14.27
N SER A 52 -2.38 -0.69 -13.45
CA SER A 52 -1.02 -0.94 -13.98
C SER A 52 -0.98 -2.22 -14.81
N ASP A 53 -0.24 -2.18 -15.92
CA ASP A 53 0.03 -3.30 -16.81
C ASP A 53 1.47 -3.84 -16.70
N ASP A 54 2.27 -3.23 -15.83
CA ASP A 54 3.62 -3.67 -15.46
C ASP A 54 3.67 -4.41 -14.10
N ASP A 55 4.88 -4.63 -13.59
CA ASP A 55 5.11 -5.34 -12.33
C ASP A 55 4.75 -4.53 -11.07
N THR A 56 4.20 -3.31 -11.17
CA THR A 56 3.87 -2.45 -10.02
C THR A 56 3.10 -3.18 -8.94
N VAL A 57 2.03 -3.87 -9.35
CA VAL A 57 1.15 -4.62 -8.45
C VAL A 57 1.89 -5.78 -7.79
N ALA A 58 2.69 -6.51 -8.56
CA ALA A 58 3.46 -7.65 -8.06
C ALA A 58 4.50 -7.19 -7.03
N LEU A 59 5.13 -6.05 -7.25
CA LEU A 59 6.15 -5.47 -6.36
C LEU A 59 5.57 -4.81 -5.10
N ALA A 60 4.32 -4.33 -5.14
CA ALA A 60 3.64 -3.71 -4.00
C ALA A 60 2.97 -4.72 -3.04
N ARG A 61 2.53 -5.88 -3.52
CA ARG A 61 1.81 -6.89 -2.72
C ARG A 61 2.54 -7.40 -1.46
N PRO A 62 3.87 -7.64 -1.46
CA PRO A 62 4.56 -8.22 -0.30
C PRO A 62 4.56 -7.34 0.95
N TRP A 63 4.28 -6.04 0.82
CA TRP A 63 4.54 -5.06 1.86
C TRP A 63 3.59 -5.14 3.08
N ARG A 64 2.51 -5.93 3.04
CA ARG A 64 1.48 -6.03 4.12
C ARG A 64 0.89 -4.68 4.58
N LEU A 65 1.19 -3.61 3.85
CA LEU A 65 0.50 -2.32 3.87
C LEU A 65 -0.80 -2.52 3.08
N GLY A 66 -1.90 -1.88 3.46
CA GLY A 66 -3.16 -2.06 2.73
C GLY A 66 -2.98 -1.80 1.24
N TYR A 67 -3.44 -2.71 0.38
CA TYR A 67 -3.34 -2.59 -1.08
C TYR A 67 -4.73 -2.73 -1.70
N CYS A 68 -5.23 -1.65 -2.29
CA CYS A 68 -6.51 -1.60 -2.96
C CYS A 68 -6.26 -1.44 -4.47
N ARG A 69 -6.59 -2.46 -5.26
CA ARG A 69 -6.63 -2.31 -6.73
C ARG A 69 -7.89 -1.54 -7.08
N ALA A 70 -7.79 -0.39 -7.75
CA ALA A 70 -8.98 0.21 -8.34
C ALA A 70 -9.48 -0.74 -9.43
N SER A 71 -10.75 -1.16 -9.36
CA SER A 71 -11.33 -1.91 -10.47
C SER A 71 -11.34 -1.00 -11.69
N GLU A 72 -11.01 -1.57 -12.86
CA GLU A 72 -11.15 -0.90 -14.14
C GLU A 72 -12.53 -0.22 -14.19
N ALA A 73 -12.54 1.08 -14.49
CA ALA A 73 -13.77 1.68 -14.98
C ALA A 73 -14.21 0.79 -16.15
N GLY A 74 -15.44 0.25 -16.07
CA GLY A 74 -15.98 -0.60 -17.11
C GLY A 74 -15.88 0.06 -18.50
N PRO A 75 -16.04 -0.72 -19.59
CA PRO A 75 -15.64 -0.35 -20.95
C PRO A 75 -16.43 0.79 -21.63
N ASP A 76 -16.98 1.76 -20.88
CA ASP A 76 -17.64 2.96 -21.42
C ASP A 76 -17.21 4.23 -20.67
N ARG A 77 -16.20 4.93 -21.22
CA ARG A 77 -16.01 6.39 -21.12
C ARG A 77 -15.38 6.92 -22.40
#